data_AF-X6LFM9-F1
#
_entry.id   AF-X6LFM9-F1
#
_cell.length_a   1.000
_cell.length_b   1.000
_cell.length_c   1.000
_cell.angle_alpha   90.00
_cell.angle_beta   90.00
_cell.angle_gamma   90.00
#
_symmetry.space_group_name_H-M   'P 1'
#
loop_
_entity.id
_entity.type
_entity.pdbx_description
1 polymer ?
#
loop_
_entity_poly.entity_id
_entity_poly.type
_entity_poly.pdbx_seq_one_letter_code
_entity_poly.pdbx_strand_id
1 'polypeptide(L)'
;MQQWEFKIARNIAASQCFLREHLANEFIVSLRDVSRCLNFFYWLMEQHKTILENDKTLWTGRALNIALGLCYYFRLDKDGRTKYECLMRQKSNSSFLEILNNEIENLSKLFEIPARVALHKNLKENLFILFFCVATSTPMILIGKPGTSKTLSLQILLDTLSHRNIKQFNQRLKDNQFHFN
;
A
#
# COMPACT_ATOMS: atom_id res chain seq x y z
N MET A 1 -22.47 -10.86 -5.03
CA MET A 1 -21.85 -9.52 -5.26
C MET A 1 -21.84 -8.68 -3.97
N GLN A 2 -22.94 -8.63 -3.21
CA GLN A 2 -23.13 -7.76 -2.02
C GLN A 2 -22.17 -7.96 -0.81
N GLN A 3 -21.61 -9.15 -0.59
CA GLN A 3 -20.81 -9.40 0.62
C GLN A 3 -19.46 -8.66 0.66
N TRP A 4 -18.81 -8.49 -0.50
CA TRP A 4 -17.48 -7.84 -0.56
C TRP A 4 -17.57 -6.34 -0.44
N GLU A 5 -18.56 -5.72 -1.09
CA GLU A 5 -18.84 -4.28 -0.97
C GLU A 5 -19.09 -3.90 0.49
N PHE A 6 -19.90 -4.69 1.20
CA PHE A 6 -20.13 -4.49 2.63
C PHE A 6 -18.85 -4.62 3.45
N LYS A 7 -18.01 -5.62 3.15
CA LYS A 7 -16.70 -5.79 3.82
C LYS A 7 -15.77 -4.61 3.56
N ILE A 8 -15.70 -4.12 2.31
CA ILE A 8 -14.88 -2.96 1.94
C ILE A 8 -15.36 -1.71 2.69
N ALA A 9 -16.66 -1.40 2.57
CA ALA A 9 -17.27 -0.25 3.23
C ALA A 9 -17.07 -0.28 4.75
N ARG A 10 -17.28 -1.45 5.38
CA ARG A 10 -17.10 -1.63 6.83
C ARG A 10 -15.66 -1.40 7.28
N ASN A 11 -14.68 -1.92 6.55
CA ASN A 11 -13.27 -1.72 6.91
C ASN A 11 -12.83 -0.26 6.69
N ILE A 12 -13.24 0.36 5.58
CA ILE A 12 -12.97 1.79 5.32
C ILE A 12 -13.60 2.67 6.41
N ALA A 13 -14.86 2.42 6.76
CA ALA A 13 -15.55 3.16 7.81
C ALA A 13 -14.84 3.00 9.17
N ALA A 14 -14.44 1.78 9.53
CA ALA A 14 -13.68 1.53 10.75
C ALA A 14 -12.33 2.27 10.75
N SER A 15 -11.59 2.26 9.64
CA SER A 15 -10.34 3.02 9.49
C SER A 15 -10.54 4.52 9.63
N GLN A 16 -11.62 5.05 9.04
CA GLN A 16 -11.98 6.47 9.13
C GLN A 16 -12.28 6.87 10.57
N CYS A 17 -13.14 6.11 11.28
CA CYS A 17 -13.46 6.38 12.68
C CYS A 17 -12.21 6.32 13.55
N PHE A 18 -11.39 5.28 13.38
CA PHE A 18 -10.15 5.13 14.13
C PHE A 18 -9.19 6.31 13.92
N LEU A 19 -8.97 6.76 12.67
CA LEU A 19 -8.08 7.89 12.42
C LEU A 19 -8.64 9.19 13.03
N ARG A 20 -9.97 9.41 12.99
CA ARG A 20 -10.60 10.61 13.59
C ARG A 20 -10.34 10.67 15.09
N GLU A 21 -10.51 9.54 15.77
CA GLU A 21 -10.27 9.41 17.21
C GLU A 21 -8.79 9.53 17.55
N HIS A 22 -7.92 8.77 16.85
CA HIS A 22 -6.50 8.70 17.18
C HIS A 22 -5.73 9.99 16.87
N LEU A 23 -6.07 10.67 15.77
CA LEU A 23 -5.41 11.92 15.37
C LEU A 23 -6.08 13.17 15.95
N ALA A 24 -7.17 12.99 16.73
CA ALA A 24 -7.93 14.03 17.43
C ALA A 24 -8.29 15.24 16.55
N ASN A 25 -8.55 15.03 15.27
CA ASN A 25 -8.81 16.10 14.31
C ASN A 25 -9.72 15.62 13.17
N GLU A 26 -10.96 16.08 13.19
CA GLU A 26 -12.00 15.68 12.25
C GLU A 26 -11.74 16.10 10.79
N PHE A 27 -10.88 17.12 10.59
CA PHE A 27 -10.50 17.59 9.26
C PHE A 27 -9.42 16.73 8.61
N ILE A 28 -8.74 15.88 9.37
CA ILE A 28 -7.64 15.04 8.86
C ILE A 28 -8.17 13.88 8.01
N VAL A 29 -9.44 13.49 8.18
CA VAL A 29 -10.02 12.33 7.51
C VAL A 29 -11.24 12.75 6.69
N SER A 30 -11.21 12.49 5.38
CA SER A 30 -12.25 12.96 4.46
C SER A 30 -12.66 11.90 3.44
N LEU A 31 -13.74 12.18 2.68
CA LEU A 31 -14.13 11.38 1.52
C LEU A 31 -13.03 11.32 0.45
N ARG A 32 -12.06 12.23 0.46
CA ARG A 32 -10.87 12.11 -0.40
C ARG A 32 -10.04 10.88 -0.05
N ASP A 33 -9.92 10.53 1.23
CA ASP A 33 -9.20 9.33 1.65
C ASP A 33 -9.98 8.05 1.27
N VAL A 34 -11.32 8.10 1.34
CA VAL A 34 -12.18 7.04 0.81
C VAL A 34 -11.97 6.88 -0.69
N SER A 35 -12.00 7.97 -1.45
CA SER A 35 -11.79 7.98 -2.90
C SER A 35 -10.41 7.43 -3.28
N ARG A 36 -9.34 7.84 -2.60
CA ARG A 36 -7.99 7.28 -2.80
C ARG A 36 -7.94 5.79 -2.49
N CYS A 37 -8.54 5.36 -1.38
CA CYS A 37 -8.56 3.96 -0.98
C CYS A 37 -9.27 3.10 -2.02
N LEU A 38 -10.40 3.58 -2.52
CA LEU A 38 -11.12 2.92 -3.61
C LEU A 38 -10.30 2.92 -4.89
N ASN A 39 -9.62 4.01 -5.24
CA ASN A 39 -8.76 4.07 -6.43
C ASN A 39 -7.64 3.01 -6.39
N PHE A 40 -6.90 2.91 -5.28
CA PHE A 40 -5.89 1.86 -5.10
C PHE A 40 -6.50 0.47 -5.18
N PHE A 41 -7.64 0.26 -4.52
CA PHE A 41 -8.33 -1.02 -4.52
C PHE A 41 -8.79 -1.42 -5.93
N TYR A 42 -9.46 -0.53 -6.67
CA TYR A 42 -9.92 -0.81 -8.03
C TYR A 42 -8.76 -1.10 -8.97
N TRP A 43 -7.69 -0.29 -8.91
CA TRP A 43 -6.51 -0.54 -9.72
C TRP A 43 -5.93 -1.93 -9.43
N LEU A 44 -5.76 -2.31 -8.16
CA LEU A 44 -5.31 -3.66 -7.77
C LEU A 44 -6.25 -4.78 -8.25
N MET A 45 -7.56 -4.55 -8.26
CA MET A 45 -8.53 -5.52 -8.76
C MET A 45 -8.48 -5.67 -10.29
N GLU A 46 -8.10 -4.63 -11.03
CA GLU A 46 -7.88 -4.73 -12.48
C GLU A 46 -6.66 -5.59 -12.80
N GLN A 47 -5.61 -5.49 -11.98
CA GLN A 47 -4.41 -6.33 -12.10
C GLN A 47 -4.69 -7.83 -11.83
N HIS A 48 -5.78 -8.15 -11.14
CA HIS A 48 -6.19 -9.54 -10.94
C HIS A 48 -6.74 -10.19 -12.22
N LYS A 49 -7.28 -9.42 -13.17
CA LYS A 49 -7.92 -10.01 -14.38
C LYS A 49 -6.93 -10.82 -15.22
N THR A 50 -5.63 -10.65 -14.99
CA THR A 50 -4.54 -11.40 -15.62
C THR A 50 -4.09 -12.63 -14.82
N ILE A 51 -4.61 -12.84 -13.60
CA ILE A 51 -4.25 -13.93 -12.67
C ILE A 51 -5.43 -14.92 -12.61
N LEU A 52 -5.10 -16.21 -12.68
CA LEU A 52 -6.04 -17.35 -12.79
C LEU A 52 -7.26 -17.23 -11.84
N GLU A 53 -8.46 -17.50 -12.35
CA GLU A 53 -9.78 -17.22 -11.73
C GLU A 53 -10.05 -17.86 -10.36
N ASN A 54 -9.22 -18.81 -9.91
CA ASN A 54 -9.51 -19.67 -8.76
C ASN A 54 -9.40 -19.02 -7.37
N ASP A 55 -8.91 -17.78 -7.22
CA ASP A 55 -8.72 -17.19 -5.89
C ASP A 55 -9.09 -15.70 -5.74
N LYS A 56 -10.20 -15.31 -6.39
CA LYS A 56 -10.75 -13.95 -6.32
C LYS A 56 -10.98 -13.44 -4.89
N THR A 57 -11.36 -14.33 -3.98
CA THR A 57 -11.63 -14.04 -2.56
C THR A 57 -10.36 -13.64 -1.82
N LEU A 58 -9.27 -14.40 -1.98
CA LEU A 58 -7.99 -14.08 -1.35
C LEU A 58 -7.38 -12.82 -1.96
N TRP A 59 -7.48 -12.64 -3.28
CA TRP A 59 -7.01 -11.41 -3.93
C TRP A 59 -7.77 -10.17 -3.44
N THR A 60 -9.10 -10.26 -3.31
CA THR A 60 -9.90 -9.13 -2.82
C THR A 60 -9.46 -8.72 -1.41
N GLY A 61 -9.16 -9.70 -0.55
CA GLY A 61 -8.60 -9.46 0.78
C GLY A 61 -7.24 -8.77 0.73
N ARG A 62 -6.33 -9.27 -0.10
CA ARG A 62 -4.98 -8.71 -0.31
C ARG A 62 -5.04 -7.27 -0.85
N ALA A 63 -5.85 -7.03 -1.88
CA ALA A 63 -6.03 -5.72 -2.49
C ALA A 63 -6.59 -4.70 -1.48
N LEU A 64 -7.59 -5.09 -0.69
CA LEU A 64 -8.15 -4.25 0.37
C LEU A 64 -7.10 -3.96 1.45
N ASN A 65 -6.28 -4.95 1.83
CA ASN A 65 -5.23 -4.79 2.83
C ASN A 65 -4.20 -3.74 2.41
N ILE A 66 -3.74 -3.80 1.15
CA ILE A 66 -2.81 -2.82 0.57
C ILE A 66 -3.44 -1.43 0.53
N ALA A 67 -4.67 -1.30 0.03
CA ALA A 67 -5.37 -0.02 -0.07
C ALA A 67 -5.56 0.66 1.29
N LEU A 68 -5.94 -0.11 2.32
CA LEU A 68 -6.05 0.37 3.70
C LEU A 68 -4.68 0.75 4.28
N GLY A 69 -3.64 -0.02 3.94
CA GLY A 69 -2.24 0.28 4.25
C GLY A 69 -1.83 1.68 3.78
N LEU A 70 -2.02 1.91 2.48
CA LEU A 70 -1.69 3.16 1.79
C LEU A 70 -2.46 4.38 2.32
N CYS A 71 -3.77 4.23 2.53
CA CYS A 71 -4.63 5.37 2.86
C CYS A 71 -4.73 5.71 4.35
N TYR A 72 -4.50 4.73 5.23
CA TYR A 72 -4.75 4.88 6.66
C TYR A 72 -3.54 4.48 7.49
N TYR A 73 -3.02 3.26 7.33
CA TYR A 73 -1.99 2.71 8.21
C TYR A 73 -0.68 3.50 8.21
N PHE A 74 -0.13 3.84 7.04
CA PHE A 74 1.17 4.52 6.97
C PHE A 74 1.16 5.94 7.53
N ARG A 75 -0.03 6.55 7.71
CA ARG A 75 -0.20 7.87 8.33
C ARG A 75 -0.08 7.84 9.84
N LEU A 76 -0.17 6.65 10.44
CA LEU A 76 -0.14 6.47 11.88
C LEU A 76 1.29 6.41 12.41
N ASP A 77 1.44 6.90 13.63
CA ASP A 77 2.64 6.76 14.43
C ASP A 77 2.76 5.33 15.00
N LYS A 78 3.81 5.06 15.79
CA LYS A 78 4.06 3.71 16.32
C LYS A 78 2.89 3.18 17.15
N ASP A 79 2.33 4.03 18.02
CA ASP A 79 1.19 3.65 18.87
C ASP A 79 -0.08 3.43 18.05
N GLY A 80 -0.39 4.34 17.12
CA GLY A 80 -1.53 4.20 16.22
C GLY A 80 -1.44 2.94 15.36
N ARG A 81 -0.25 2.60 14.84
CA ARG A 81 -0.03 1.37 14.04
C ARG A 81 -0.33 0.11 14.85
N THR A 82 0.06 0.05 16.13
CA THR A 82 -0.23 -1.10 17.00
C THR A 82 -1.73 -1.23 17.28
N LYS A 83 -2.41 -0.11 17.58
CA LYS A 83 -3.86 -0.10 17.82
C LYS A 83 -4.66 -0.45 16.56
N TYR A 84 -4.22 0.05 15.41
CA TYR A 84 -4.85 -0.25 14.13
C TYR A 84 -4.73 -1.72 13.72
N GLU A 85 -3.58 -2.36 13.99
CA GLU A 85 -3.44 -3.81 13.81
C GLU A 85 -4.46 -4.58 14.65
N CYS A 86 -4.63 -4.21 15.92
CA CYS A 86 -5.63 -4.83 16.79
C CYS A 86 -7.06 -4.67 16.24
N LEU A 87 -7.41 -3.45 15.80
CA LEU A 87 -8.70 -3.15 15.17
C LEU A 87 -8.94 -4.04 13.93
N MET A 88 -7.95 -4.13 13.04
CA MET A 88 -8.09 -4.89 11.80
C MET A 88 -8.17 -6.39 12.05
N ARG A 89 -7.34 -6.92 12.96
CA ARG A 89 -7.37 -8.33 13.34
C ARG A 89 -8.75 -8.74 13.87
N GLN A 90 -9.41 -7.90 14.67
CA GLN A 90 -10.79 -8.15 15.15
C GLN A 90 -11.83 -8.15 14.02
N LYS A 91 -11.59 -7.44 12.92
CA LYS A 91 -12.55 -7.32 11.80
C LYS A 91 -12.34 -8.37 10.72
N SER A 92 -11.10 -8.81 10.47
CA SER A 92 -10.76 -9.73 9.37
C SER A 92 -10.32 -11.12 9.80
N ASN A 93 -10.15 -11.40 11.10
CA ASN A 93 -9.59 -12.64 11.65
C ASN A 93 -8.22 -13.03 11.06
N SER A 94 -7.50 -12.06 10.49
CA SER A 94 -6.19 -12.23 9.86
C SER A 94 -5.24 -11.14 10.34
N SER A 95 -3.94 -11.43 10.29
CA SER A 95 -2.90 -10.47 10.67
C SER A 95 -2.71 -9.45 9.55
N PHE A 96 -3.27 -8.24 9.72
CA PHE A 96 -3.23 -7.17 8.72
C PHE A 96 -1.78 -6.79 8.40
N LEU A 97 -0.96 -6.66 9.45
CA LEU A 97 0.43 -6.24 9.37
C LEU A 97 1.34 -7.30 8.74
N GLU A 98 1.12 -8.59 9.00
CA GLU A 98 1.91 -9.65 8.36
C GLU A 98 1.68 -9.66 6.85
N ILE A 99 0.42 -9.61 6.42
CA ILE A 99 0.06 -9.54 5.01
C ILE A 99 0.67 -8.28 4.37
N LEU A 100 0.50 -7.11 4.99
CA LEU A 100 1.02 -5.86 4.46
C LEU A 100 2.56 -5.86 4.38
N ASN A 101 3.25 -6.38 5.40
CA ASN A 101 4.73 -6.47 5.39
C ASN A 101 5.23 -7.44 4.32
N ASN A 102 4.52 -8.53 4.06
CA ASN A 102 4.86 -9.45 2.98
C ASN A 102 4.76 -8.74 1.61
N GLU A 103 3.72 -7.93 1.39
CA GLU A 103 3.58 -7.12 0.17
C GLU A 103 4.70 -6.09 0.03
N ILE A 104 5.05 -5.40 1.12
CA ILE A 104 6.16 -4.45 1.15
C ILE A 104 7.47 -5.15 0.79
N GLU A 105 7.75 -6.32 1.38
CA GLU A 105 8.97 -7.06 1.07
C GLU A 105 9.03 -7.50 -0.37
N ASN A 106 7.96 -8.08 -0.88
CA ASN A 106 7.94 -8.63 -2.23
C ASN A 106 8.14 -7.53 -3.27
N LEU A 107 7.48 -6.38 -3.12
CA LEU A 107 7.71 -5.24 -4.00
C LEU A 107 9.12 -4.67 -3.84
N SER A 108 9.64 -4.58 -2.61
CA SER A 108 10.95 -3.97 -2.35
C SER A 108 12.11 -4.71 -3.04
N LYS A 109 11.98 -6.03 -3.23
CA LYS A 109 12.97 -6.88 -3.93
C LYS A 109 13.06 -6.58 -5.43
N LEU A 110 12.07 -5.91 -6.00
CA LEU A 110 12.01 -5.62 -7.44
C LEU A 110 12.85 -4.39 -7.81
N PHE A 111 13.08 -3.49 -6.83
CA PHE A 111 13.90 -2.29 -7.00
C PHE A 111 15.38 -2.63 -7.05
N GLU A 112 16.11 -1.97 -7.94
CA GLU A 112 17.57 -1.97 -7.91
C GLU A 112 18.07 -0.99 -6.86
N ILE A 113 18.69 -1.52 -5.81
CA ILE A 113 19.20 -0.71 -4.70
C ILE A 113 20.69 -0.43 -4.93
N PRO A 114 21.12 0.84 -4.88
CA PRO A 114 22.53 1.18 -5.02
C PRO A 114 23.39 0.46 -3.96
N ALA A 115 24.58 -0.01 -4.33
CA ALA A 115 25.43 -0.86 -3.49
C ALA A 115 25.76 -0.31 -2.07
N ARG A 116 25.66 1.01 -1.87
CA ARG A 116 25.92 1.69 -0.59
C ARG A 116 24.66 1.94 0.25
N VAL A 117 23.49 1.49 -0.20
CA VAL A 117 22.20 1.75 0.44
C VAL A 117 21.66 0.46 1.05
N ALA A 118 21.45 0.47 2.36
CA ALA A 118 20.77 -0.62 3.05
C ALA A 118 19.24 -0.47 2.91
N LEU A 119 18.57 -1.56 2.53
CA LEU A 119 17.11 -1.62 2.37
C LEU A 119 16.40 -1.81 3.73
N HIS A 120 16.38 -0.76 4.54
CA HIS A 120 15.73 -0.73 5.85
C HIS A 120 14.22 -0.46 5.75
N LYS A 121 13.48 -0.71 6.84
CA LYS A 121 12.02 -0.62 6.90
C LYS A 121 11.44 0.68 6.32
N ASN A 122 11.96 1.84 6.72
CA ASN A 122 11.45 3.13 6.23
C ASN A 122 11.63 3.31 4.72
N LEU A 123 12.77 2.84 4.17
CA LEU A 123 13.01 2.91 2.73
C LEU A 123 12.02 2.02 1.97
N LYS A 124 11.77 0.80 2.47
CA LYS A 124 10.81 -0.15 1.89
C LYS A 124 9.39 0.41 1.91
N GLU A 125 8.94 0.95 3.04
CA GLU A 125 7.63 1.60 3.15
C GLU A 125 7.49 2.79 2.18
N ASN A 126 8.51 3.66 2.09
CA ASN A 126 8.45 4.79 1.17
C ASN A 126 8.41 4.33 -0.31
N LEU A 127 9.24 3.36 -0.69
CA LEU A 127 9.24 2.79 -2.05
C LEU A 127 7.87 2.18 -2.38
N PHE A 128 7.28 1.48 -1.42
CA PHE A 128 5.94 0.90 -1.56
C PHE A 128 4.88 1.99 -1.80
N ILE A 129 4.84 3.01 -0.95
CA ILE A 129 3.91 4.13 -1.09
C ILE A 129 4.08 4.82 -2.45
N LEU A 130 5.32 5.13 -2.82
CA LEU A 130 5.64 5.85 -4.05
C LEU A 130 5.28 5.07 -5.30
N PHE A 131 5.57 3.76 -5.32
CA PHE A 131 5.20 2.88 -6.42
C PHE A 131 3.69 2.97 -6.70
N PHE A 132 2.85 2.79 -5.66
CA PHE A 132 1.41 2.85 -5.84
C PHE A 132 0.92 4.26 -6.20
N CYS A 133 1.55 5.32 -5.68
CA CYS A 133 1.21 6.69 -6.07
C CYS A 133 1.43 6.92 -7.57
N VAL A 134 2.56 6.45 -8.11
CA VAL A 134 2.85 6.54 -9.56
C VAL A 134 1.89 5.65 -10.35
N ALA A 135 1.75 4.39 -9.95
CA ALA A 135 0.97 3.40 -10.67
C ALA A 135 -0.52 3.77 -10.81
N THR A 136 -1.08 4.45 -9.81
CA THR A 136 -2.48 4.88 -9.80
C THR A 136 -2.67 6.36 -10.12
N SER A 137 -1.60 7.09 -10.40
CA SER A 137 -1.60 8.56 -10.49
C SER A 137 -2.28 9.24 -9.27
N THR A 138 -2.15 8.63 -8.09
CA THR A 138 -2.74 9.13 -6.85
C THR A 138 -1.70 9.89 -6.04
N PRO A 139 -1.79 11.23 -5.90
CA PRO A 139 -0.83 11.98 -5.11
C PRO A 139 -1.03 11.71 -3.61
N MET A 140 0.02 11.20 -2.95
CA MET A 140 0.13 11.15 -1.49
C MET A 140 1.36 11.92 -1.00
N ILE A 141 1.23 12.56 0.16
CA ILE A 141 2.32 13.31 0.78
C ILE A 141 3.09 12.35 1.70
N LEU A 142 4.38 12.16 1.45
CA LEU A 142 5.27 11.44 2.34
C LEU A 142 5.69 12.34 3.52
N ILE A 143 5.07 12.15 4.67
CA ILE A 143 5.41 12.87 5.91
C ILE A 143 6.29 11.97 6.79
N GLY A 144 7.33 12.53 7.39
CA GLY A 144 8.20 11.82 8.32
C GLY A 144 9.37 12.69 8.76
N LYS A 145 10.11 12.26 9.78
CA LYS A 145 11.28 13.00 10.28
C LYS A 145 12.36 13.19 9.19
N PRO A 146 13.21 14.23 9.25
CA PRO A 146 14.40 14.32 8.41
C PRO A 146 15.24 13.04 8.50
N GLY A 147 15.86 12.61 7.39
CA GLY A 147 16.67 11.39 7.36
C GLY A 147 15.90 10.06 7.21
N THR A 148 14.58 10.06 7.06
CA THR A 148 13.80 8.81 6.81
C THR A 148 13.77 8.39 5.35
N SER A 149 14.84 8.64 4.59
CA SER A 149 15.04 8.13 3.22
C SER A 149 13.97 8.53 2.20
N LYS A 150 13.27 9.66 2.37
CA LYS A 150 12.20 10.10 1.43
C LYS A 150 12.77 10.53 0.08
N THR A 151 13.76 11.43 0.08
CA THR A 151 14.43 11.87 -1.15
C THR A 151 15.13 10.69 -1.82
N LEU A 152 15.78 9.83 -1.04
CA LEU A 152 16.42 8.63 -1.54
C LEU A 152 15.42 7.66 -2.20
N SER A 153 14.26 7.44 -1.59
CA SER A 153 13.21 6.59 -2.18
C SER A 153 12.66 7.16 -3.49
N LEU A 154 12.52 8.50 -3.57
CA LEU A 154 12.13 9.16 -4.82
C LEU A 154 13.20 9.00 -5.90
N GLN A 155 14.48 9.15 -5.55
CA GLN A 155 15.59 8.95 -6.49
C GLN A 155 15.64 7.53 -7.02
N ILE A 156 15.53 6.51 -6.14
CA ILE A 156 15.50 5.10 -6.54
C ILE A 156 14.32 4.82 -7.45
N LEU A 157 13.12 5.34 -7.12
CA LEU A 157 11.95 5.18 -7.96
C LEU A 157 12.15 5.83 -9.34
N LEU A 158 12.63 7.07 -9.39
CA LEU A 158 12.85 7.79 -10.66
C LEU A 158 13.89 7.09 -11.54
N ASP A 159 14.96 6.54 -10.93
CA ASP A 159 15.96 5.76 -11.65
C ASP A 159 15.38 4.44 -12.18
N THR A 160 14.56 3.77 -11.37
CA THR A 160 13.84 2.54 -11.76
C THR A 160 12.88 2.80 -12.93
N LEU A 161 12.18 3.93 -12.90
CA LEU A 161 11.22 4.34 -13.94
C LEU A 161 11.88 5.03 -15.15
N SER A 162 13.20 5.18 -15.15
CA SER A 162 13.92 5.75 -16.27
C SER A 162 13.77 4.88 -17.53
N HIS A 163 13.91 5.49 -18.71
CA HIS A 163 13.80 4.81 -20.01
C HIS A 163 14.71 3.56 -20.13
N ARG A 164 15.83 3.53 -19.40
CA ARG A 164 16.78 2.43 -19.41
C ARG A 164 16.31 1.24 -18.57
N ASN A 165 15.70 1.52 -17.42
CA ASN A 165 15.44 0.52 -16.39
C ASN A 165 13.98 0.05 -16.36
N ILE A 166 13.04 0.84 -16.90
CA ILE A 166 11.60 0.54 -16.86
C ILE A 166 11.25 -0.81 -17.50
N LYS A 167 11.94 -1.19 -18.60
CA LYS A 167 11.70 -2.48 -19.27
C LYS A 167 12.09 -3.65 -18.37
N GLN A 168 13.24 -3.55 -17.70
CA GLN A 168 13.74 -4.58 -16.79
C GLN A 168 12.88 -4.65 -15.54
N PHE A 169 12.44 -3.50 -15.01
CA PHE A 169 11.54 -3.45 -13.87
C PHE A 169 10.18 -4.10 -14.19
N ASN A 170 9.57 -3.76 -15.35
CA ASN A 170 8.34 -4.38 -15.81
C ASN A 170 8.48 -5.90 -16.02
N GLN A 171 9.65 -6.37 -16.47
CA GLN A 171 9.91 -7.80 -16.57
C GLN A 171 9.95 -8.45 -15.19
N ARG A 172 10.66 -7.86 -14.21
CA ARG A 172 10.71 -8.36 -12.83
C ARG A 172 9.32 -8.39 -12.17
N LEU A 173 8.48 -7.39 -12.44
CA LEU A 173 7.09 -7.37 -11.99
C LEU A 173 6.34 -8.62 -12.50
N LYS A 174 6.43 -8.90 -13.81
CA LYS A 174 5.82 -10.07 -14.44
C LYS A 174 6.35 -11.39 -13.89
N ASP A 175 7.65 -11.52 -13.72
CA ASP A 175 8.30 -12.76 -13.27
C ASP A 175 7.97 -13.11 -11.81
N ASN A 176 7.73 -12.10 -10.96
CA ASN A 176 7.44 -12.28 -9.53
C ASN A 176 5.95 -12.33 -9.21
N GLN A 177 5.09 -12.62 -10.20
CA GLN A 177 3.63 -12.67 -10.07
C GLN A 177 2.99 -11.38 -9.52
N PHE A 178 3.73 -10.26 -9.56
CA PHE A 178 3.18 -8.92 -9.45
C PHE A 178 2.81 -8.47 -10.86
N HIS A 179 1.81 -9.13 -11.43
CA HIS A 179 1.34 -8.83 -12.77
C HIS A 179 0.74 -7.42 -12.78
N PHE A 180 1.53 -6.46 -13.25
CA PHE A 180 1.07 -5.14 -13.64
C PHE A 180 1.11 -5.10 -15.16
N ASN A 181 -0.06 -5.10 -15.80
CA ASN A 181 -0.19 -4.97 -17.25
C ASN A 181 -0.35 -3.50 -17.63
#